data_AF-A0A5C3LQE9-F1
#
_entry.id   AF-A0A5C3LQE9-F1
#
_cell.length_a   1.000
_cell.length_b   1.000
_cell.length_c   1.000
_cell.angle_alpha   90.00
_cell.angle_beta   90.00
_cell.angle_gamma   90.00
#
_symmetry.space_group_name_H-M   'P 1'
#
loop_
_entity.id
_entity.type
_entity.pdbx_description
1 polymer ?
#
loop_
_entity_poly.entity_id
_entity_poly.type
_entity_poly.pdbx_seq_one_letter_code
_entity_poly.pdbx_strand_id
1 'polypeptide(L)'
;MSISLEDLMVKASGIPGLGLATSILIASYTTIENIKVYKQQCRDLSGRCVNLINALCDSSFGLEGTKAIERADEITAVVRRVDRKVNEWANLNGLQSFLRQREIKDGINSLHRDIDSAMMRFQIQMHMELARGQVGSRATQERDKEEIRDFLLKIVKTTEDIKILMHMSSSEPRPLETVCISHSLLQEAHGIEIFIGSHEFWGR
;
A
#
# COMPACT_ATOMS: atom_id res chain seq x y z
N MET A 1 -5.90 9.49 19.17
CA MET A 1 -6.46 8.12 19.06
C MET A 1 -5.37 7.18 19.55
N SER A 2 -5.48 6.62 20.76
CA SER A 2 -4.52 5.63 21.26
C SER A 2 -4.91 4.27 20.69
N ILE A 3 -4.13 3.77 19.72
CA ILE A 3 -4.30 2.42 19.17
C ILE A 3 -4.05 1.40 20.29
N SER A 4 -4.91 0.38 20.41
CA SER A 4 -4.68 -0.71 21.35
C SER A 4 -3.47 -1.55 20.92
N LEU A 5 -2.72 -2.08 21.89
CA LEU A 5 -1.61 -2.99 21.59
C LEU A 5 -2.08 -4.25 20.85
N GLU A 6 -3.32 -4.67 21.07
CA GLU A 6 -3.94 -5.80 20.36
C GLU A 6 -4.17 -5.48 18.89
N ASP A 7 -4.68 -4.28 18.58
CA ASP A 7 -4.85 -3.81 17.20
C ASP A 7 -3.51 -3.74 16.46
N LEU A 8 -2.45 -3.36 17.18
CA LEU A 8 -1.09 -3.32 16.64
C LEU A 8 -0.59 -4.72 16.25
N MET A 9 -0.89 -5.75 17.06
CA MET A 9 -0.54 -7.14 16.74
C MET A 9 -1.28 -7.62 15.49
N VAL A 10 -2.57 -7.34 15.39
CA VAL A 10 -3.38 -7.71 14.22
C VAL A 10 -2.84 -7.04 12.96
N LYS A 11 -2.55 -5.73 13.01
CA LYS A 11 -1.94 -5.00 11.89
C LYS A 11 -0.57 -5.57 11.49
N ALA A 12 0.28 -5.92 12.45
CA ALA A 12 1.62 -6.42 12.20
C ALA A 12 1.66 -7.85 11.62
N SER A 13 0.56 -8.61 11.71
CA SER A 13 0.52 -10.02 11.28
C SER A 13 0.77 -10.23 9.78
N GLY A 14 0.53 -9.22 8.94
CA GLY A 14 0.77 -9.28 7.50
C GLY A 14 2.22 -9.01 7.07
N ILE A 15 3.10 -8.60 8.00
CA ILE A 15 4.47 -8.18 7.70
C ILE A 15 5.45 -9.16 8.36
N PRO A 16 6.22 -9.96 7.60
CA PRO A 16 7.21 -10.87 8.15
C PRO A 16 8.20 -10.13 9.08
N GLY A 17 8.46 -10.70 10.25
CA GLY A 17 9.37 -10.13 11.26
C GLY A 17 8.73 -9.12 12.22
N LEU A 18 7.70 -8.36 11.79
CA LEU A 18 7.14 -7.29 12.61
C LEU A 18 6.32 -7.80 13.81
N GLY A 19 5.66 -8.95 13.68
CA GLY A 19 4.96 -9.59 14.79
C GLY A 19 5.86 -9.82 16.01
N LEU A 20 7.14 -10.15 15.79
CA LEU A 20 8.11 -10.32 16.86
C LEU A 20 8.42 -9.00 17.57
N ALA A 21 8.58 -7.89 16.82
CA ALA A 21 8.76 -6.58 17.42
C ALA A 21 7.58 -6.20 18.32
N THR A 22 6.36 -6.42 17.85
CA THR A 22 5.14 -6.13 18.63
C THR A 22 5.07 -6.97 19.90
N SER A 23 5.34 -8.28 19.83
CA SER A 23 5.37 -9.15 21.02
C SER A 23 6.42 -8.71 22.04
N ILE A 24 7.62 -8.34 21.58
CA ILE A 24 8.68 -7.82 22.45
C ILE A 24 8.23 -6.52 23.11
N LEU A 25 7.63 -5.60 22.35
CA LEU A 25 7.19 -4.31 22.88
C LEU A 25 6.09 -4.46 23.95
N ILE A 26 5.16 -5.41 23.75
CA ILE A 26 4.12 -5.74 24.75
C ILE A 26 4.76 -6.25 26.05
N ALA A 27 5.75 -7.14 25.94
CA ALA A 27 6.51 -7.60 27.10
C ALA A 27 7.27 -6.46 27.78
N SER A 28 7.87 -5.54 27.01
CA SER A 28 8.53 -4.37 27.58
C SER A 28 7.55 -3.48 28.38
N TYR A 29 6.30 -3.31 27.92
CA TYR A 29 5.30 -2.54 28.65
C TYR A 29 5.00 -3.10 30.04
N THR A 30 4.88 -4.42 30.16
CA THR A 30 4.65 -5.06 31.47
C THR A 30 5.90 -4.94 32.35
N THR A 31 7.09 -5.08 31.78
CA THR A 31 8.36 -4.92 32.50
C THR A 31 8.58 -3.48 33.01
N ILE A 32 8.14 -2.46 32.27
CA ILE A 32 8.23 -1.05 32.69
C ILE A 32 7.54 -0.80 34.03
N GLU A 33 6.49 -1.57 34.35
CA GLU A 33 5.81 -1.42 35.64
C GLU A 33 6.68 -1.73 36.85
N ASN A 34 7.76 -2.50 36.64
CA ASN A 34 8.70 -2.83 37.71
C ASN A 34 9.82 -1.79 37.89
N ILE A 35 9.98 -0.85 36.95
CA ILE A 35 11.02 0.19 37.01
C ILE A 35 10.74 1.19 38.15
N LYS A 36 11.79 1.50 38.92
CA LYS A 36 11.70 2.34 40.13
C LYS A 36 11.86 3.84 39.87
N VAL A 37 12.62 4.23 38.85
CA VAL A 37 12.92 5.64 38.51
C VAL A 37 12.67 5.90 37.03
N TYR A 38 12.26 7.11 36.67
CA TYR A 38 11.98 7.50 35.27
C TYR A 38 10.97 6.61 34.52
N LYS A 39 10.04 5.96 35.24
CA LYS A 39 9.02 5.07 34.66
C LYS A 39 8.25 5.73 33.51
N GLN A 40 7.84 6.99 33.67
CA GLN A 40 7.10 7.70 32.61
C GLN A 40 7.92 7.85 31.33
N GLN A 41 9.21 8.18 31.42
CA GLN A 41 10.07 8.28 30.24
C GLN A 41 10.26 6.93 29.55
N CYS A 42 10.29 5.83 30.32
CA CYS A 42 10.29 4.48 29.74
C CYS A 42 8.97 4.15 29.04
N ARG A 43 7.83 4.61 29.56
CA ARG A 43 6.53 4.50 28.86
C ARG A 43 6.53 5.32 27.57
N ASP A 44 7.12 6.51 27.59
CA ASP A 44 7.24 7.36 26.40
C ASP A 44 8.12 6.69 25.32
N LEU A 45 9.22 6.03 25.70
CA LEU A 45 10.04 5.19 24.81
C LEU A 45 9.20 4.11 24.11
N SER A 46 8.41 3.35 24.87
CA SER A 46 7.54 2.32 24.30
C SER A 46 6.46 2.92 23.40
N GLY A 47 5.89 4.07 23.78
CA GLY A 47 4.91 4.79 22.95
C GLY A 47 5.50 5.23 21.61
N ARG A 48 6.74 5.69 21.59
CA ARG A 48 7.45 6.00 20.34
C ARG A 48 7.71 4.75 19.49
N CYS A 49 8.03 3.61 20.11
CA CYS A 49 8.14 2.34 19.40
C CYS A 49 6.81 1.91 18.77
N VAL A 50 5.68 2.08 19.47
CA VAL A 50 4.34 1.85 18.91
C VAL A 50 4.11 2.73 17.68
N ASN A 51 4.47 4.01 17.73
CA ASN A 51 4.34 4.92 16.60
C ASN A 51 5.22 4.48 15.41
N LEU A 52 6.42 3.99 15.67
CA LEU A 52 7.33 3.48 14.64
C LEU A 52 6.78 2.22 13.96
N ILE A 53 6.30 1.25 14.74
CA ILE A 53 5.67 0.03 14.21
C ILE A 53 4.41 0.39 13.42
N ASN A 54 3.56 1.28 13.94
CA ASN A 54 2.36 1.75 13.22
C ASN A 54 2.72 2.42 11.89
N ALA A 55 3.71 3.31 11.88
CA ALA A 55 4.14 3.97 10.65
C ALA A 55 4.61 2.94 9.59
N LEU A 56 5.29 1.87 10.00
CA LEU A 56 5.63 0.76 9.11
C LEU A 56 4.39 0.02 8.61
N CYS A 57 3.45 -0.35 9.50
CA CYS A 57 2.21 -1.01 9.12
C CYS A 57 1.38 -0.19 8.13
N ASP A 58 1.26 1.12 8.35
CA ASP A 58 0.47 1.99 7.47
C ASP A 58 1.16 2.18 6.10
N SER A 59 2.50 2.06 6.05
CA SER A 59 3.30 2.17 4.82
C SER A 59 3.49 0.85 4.06
N SER A 60 3.20 -0.29 4.69
CA SER A 60 3.51 -1.60 4.10
C SER A 60 2.61 -1.94 2.92
N PHE A 61 1.46 -1.27 2.81
CA PHE A 61 0.58 -1.35 1.64
C PHE A 61 1.27 -0.66 0.44
N GLY A 62 2.13 -1.41 -0.26
CA GLY A 62 2.95 -0.93 -1.37
C GLY A 62 4.45 -1.20 -1.22
N LEU A 63 4.90 -1.72 -0.06
CA LEU A 63 6.24 -2.27 0.10
C LEU A 63 6.19 -3.78 -0.21
N GLU A 64 6.66 -4.18 -1.39
CA GLU A 64 6.75 -5.58 -1.77
C GLU A 64 8.18 -6.13 -1.62
N GLY A 65 8.26 -7.41 -1.24
CA GLY A 65 9.51 -8.18 -1.23
C GLY A 65 10.50 -7.81 -0.11
N THR A 66 11.79 -7.94 -0.43
CA THR A 66 12.91 -7.89 0.54
C THR A 66 13.01 -6.57 1.30
N LYS A 67 12.59 -5.44 0.68
CA LYS A 67 12.67 -4.11 1.31
C LYS A 67 11.79 -4.03 2.56
N ALA A 68 10.58 -4.57 2.54
CA ALA A 68 9.68 -4.55 3.69
C ALA A 68 10.29 -5.29 4.89
N ILE A 69 10.94 -6.42 4.62
CA ILE A 69 11.60 -7.27 5.62
C ILE A 69 12.78 -6.54 6.24
N GLU A 70 13.66 -5.94 5.42
CA GLU A 70 14.81 -5.17 5.91
C GLU A 70 14.39 -4.01 6.85
N ARG A 71 13.27 -3.34 6.54
CA ARG A 71 12.71 -2.29 7.40
C ARG A 71 12.15 -2.84 8.70
N ALA A 72 11.40 -3.94 8.61
CA ALA A 72 10.88 -4.62 9.78
C ALA A 72 12.02 -5.07 10.71
N ASP A 73 13.13 -5.56 10.16
CA ASP A 73 14.32 -5.96 10.93
C ASP A 73 15.00 -4.79 11.62
N GLU A 74 15.18 -3.64 10.93
CA GLU A 74 15.76 -2.43 11.54
C GLU A 74 14.92 -1.95 12.73
N ILE A 75 13.59 -1.91 12.57
CA ILE A 75 12.66 -1.54 13.64
C ILE A 75 12.69 -2.56 14.78
N THR A 76 12.67 -3.85 14.47
CA THR A 76 12.77 -4.93 15.46
C THR A 76 14.06 -4.83 16.27
N ALA A 77 15.18 -4.47 15.63
CA ALA A 77 16.45 -4.28 16.32
C ALA A 77 16.40 -3.11 17.31
N VAL A 78 15.73 -2.01 16.98
CA VAL A 78 15.53 -0.87 17.89
C VAL A 78 14.67 -1.29 19.09
N VAL A 79 13.53 -1.95 18.84
CA VAL A 79 12.63 -2.43 19.88
C VAL A 79 13.33 -3.40 20.83
N ARG A 80 14.15 -4.32 20.31
CA ARG A 80 14.98 -5.22 21.12
C ARG A 80 15.97 -4.49 22.03
N ARG A 81 16.55 -3.37 21.56
CA ARG A 81 17.46 -2.57 22.39
C ARG A 81 16.72 -1.90 23.54
N VAL A 82 15.51 -1.39 23.28
CA VAL A 82 14.64 -0.83 24.31
C VAL A 82 14.27 -1.90 25.34
N ASP A 83 13.77 -3.05 24.88
CA ASP A 83 13.38 -4.16 25.75
C ASP A 83 14.53 -4.62 26.65
N ARG A 84 15.73 -4.83 26.09
CA ARG A 84 16.91 -5.23 26.85
C ARG A 84 17.22 -4.22 27.97
N LYS A 85 17.21 -2.93 27.67
CA LYS A 85 17.50 -1.88 28.65
C LYS A 85 16.42 -1.74 29.71
N VAL A 86 15.15 -1.82 29.31
CA VAL A 86 14.00 -1.85 30.22
C VAL A 86 14.10 -3.01 31.20
N ASN A 87 14.43 -4.22 30.73
CA ASN A 87 14.66 -5.39 31.57
C ASN A 87 15.86 -5.20 32.53
N GLU A 88 16.98 -4.66 32.04
CA GLU A 88 18.14 -4.32 32.89
C GLU A 88 17.74 -3.37 34.03
N TRP A 89 16.97 -2.32 33.74
CA TRP A 89 16.56 -1.32 34.73
C TRP A 89 15.47 -1.82 35.68
N ALA A 90 14.56 -2.68 35.20
CA ALA A 90 13.51 -3.28 36.02
C ALA A 90 14.06 -4.24 37.08
N ASN A 91 15.19 -4.90 36.78
CA ASN A 91 15.86 -5.82 37.71
C ASN A 91 16.68 -5.12 38.81
N LEU A 92 16.84 -3.80 38.75
CA LEU A 92 17.53 -3.04 39.79
C LEU A 92 16.65 -2.88 41.03
N ASN A 93 17.24 -3.07 42.22
CA ASN A 93 16.58 -2.70 43.45
C ASN A 93 16.51 -1.16 43.61
N GLY A 94 15.76 -0.66 44.61
CA GLY A 94 15.53 0.77 44.79
C GLY A 94 16.82 1.58 44.99
N LEU A 95 17.76 1.08 45.81
CA LEU A 95 19.03 1.76 46.07
C LEU A 95 19.93 1.78 44.83
N GLN A 96 20.04 0.67 44.12
CA GLN A 96 20.78 0.58 42.85
C GLN A 96 20.20 1.52 41.80
N SER A 97 18.87 1.57 41.68
CA SER A 97 18.16 2.47 40.77
C SER A 97 18.47 3.94 41.08
N PHE A 98 18.54 4.29 42.37
CA PHE A 98 18.87 5.64 42.81
C PHE A 98 20.33 6.01 42.49
N LEU A 99 21.29 5.13 42.81
CA LEU A 99 22.71 5.37 42.54
C LEU A 99 23.02 5.47 41.03
N ARG A 100 22.28 4.73 40.19
CA ARG A 100 22.47 4.68 38.73
C ARG A 100 21.54 5.62 37.96
N GLN A 101 20.86 6.57 38.61
CA GLN A 101 19.91 7.47 37.93
C GLN A 101 20.51 8.19 36.71
N ARG A 102 21.75 8.69 36.82
CA ARG A 102 22.42 9.35 35.69
C ARG A 102 22.58 8.41 34.50
N GLU A 103 23.08 7.20 34.74
CA GLU A 103 23.26 6.18 33.70
C GLU A 103 21.93 5.79 33.06
N ILE A 104 20.87 5.59 33.86
CA ILE A 104 19.53 5.28 33.35
C ILE A 104 19.03 6.42 32.46
N LYS A 105 19.16 7.67 32.92
CA LYS A 105 18.74 8.85 32.15
C LYS A 105 19.51 8.99 30.83
N ASP A 106 20.82 8.77 30.85
CA ASP A 106 21.65 8.82 29.64
C ASP A 106 21.28 7.68 28.68
N GLY A 107 20.99 6.49 29.21
CA GLY A 107 20.48 5.36 28.44
C GLY A 107 19.13 5.64 27.79
N ILE A 108 18.19 6.25 28.52
CA ILE A 108 16.89 6.69 27.97
C ILE A 108 17.11 7.70 26.83
N ASN A 109 17.95 8.72 27.05
CA ASN A 109 18.26 9.73 26.03
C ASN A 109 18.89 9.10 24.79
N SER A 110 19.78 8.12 24.95
CA SER A 110 20.37 7.39 23.84
C SER A 110 19.30 6.61 23.07
N LEU A 111 18.39 5.91 23.75
CA LEU A 111 17.31 5.17 23.11
C LEU A 111 16.31 6.09 22.38
N HIS A 112 16.02 7.28 22.93
CA HIS A 112 15.22 8.29 22.23
C HIS A 112 15.87 8.65 20.88
N ARG A 113 17.18 8.92 20.87
CA ARG A 113 17.93 9.25 19.65
C ARG A 113 17.96 8.10 18.66
N ASP A 114 18.11 6.87 19.14
CA ASP A 114 18.07 5.66 18.31
C ASP A 114 16.72 5.51 17.60
N ILE A 115 15.62 5.67 18.34
CA ILE A 115 14.26 5.59 17.80
C ILE A 115 14.03 6.71 16.78
N ASP A 116 14.39 7.95 17.12
CA ASP A 116 14.22 9.11 16.24
C ASP A 116 15.05 8.97 14.96
N SER A 117 16.26 8.40 15.06
CA SER A 117 17.11 8.10 13.91
C SER A 117 16.50 7.02 13.02
N ALA A 118 15.95 5.95 13.60
CA ALA A 118 15.27 4.90 12.86
C ALA A 118 14.02 5.43 12.14
N MET A 119 13.22 6.26 12.83
CA MET A 119 12.06 6.93 12.25
C MET A 119 12.44 7.83 11.08
N MET A 120 13.48 8.66 11.24
CA MET A 120 13.94 9.55 10.18
C MET A 120 14.43 8.78 8.94
N ARG A 121 15.22 7.71 9.14
CA ARG A 121 15.68 6.86 8.03
C ARG A 121 14.50 6.23 7.28
N PHE A 122 13.55 5.68 8.03
CA PHE A 122 12.35 5.09 7.49
C PHE A 122 11.55 6.11 6.65
N GLN A 123 11.31 7.32 7.18
CA GLN A 123 10.60 8.38 6.46
C GLN A 123 11.33 8.80 5.17
N ILE A 124 12.64 9.01 5.22
CA ILE A 124 13.44 9.36 4.03
C ILE A 124 13.32 8.28 2.97
N GLN A 125 13.44 7.02 3.37
CA GLN A 125 13.38 5.89 2.44
C GLN A 125 11.98 5.75 1.82
N MET A 126 10.92 5.93 2.61
CA MET A 126 9.55 5.95 2.10
C MET A 126 9.33 7.07 1.08
N HIS A 127 9.81 8.29 1.36
CA HIS A 127 9.71 9.41 0.42
C HIS A 127 10.50 9.15 -0.87
N MET A 128 11.67 8.52 -0.78
CA MET A 128 12.46 8.16 -1.97
C MET A 128 11.77 7.10 -2.83
N GLU A 129 11.17 6.07 -2.22
CA GLU A 129 10.43 5.04 -2.96
C GLU A 129 9.17 5.63 -3.61
N LEU A 130 8.44 6.50 -2.91
CA LEU A 130 7.30 7.22 -3.48
C LEU A 130 7.71 8.09 -4.67
N ALA A 131 8.81 8.86 -4.55
CA ALA A 131 9.32 9.69 -5.63
C ALA A 131 9.75 8.85 -6.85
N ARG A 132 10.40 7.70 -6.64
CA ARG A 132 10.75 6.75 -7.71
C ARG A 132 9.50 6.21 -8.41
N GLY A 133 8.48 5.83 -7.65
CA GLY A 133 7.19 5.39 -8.19
C GLY A 133 6.53 6.47 -9.06
N GLN A 134 6.54 7.73 -8.61
CA GLN A 134 5.99 8.86 -9.36
C GLN A 134 6.76 9.12 -10.67
N VAL A 135 8.09 9.06 -10.65
CA VAL A 135 8.91 9.24 -11.86
C VAL A 135 8.64 8.12 -12.87
N GLY A 136 8.61 6.86 -12.41
CA GLY A 136 8.29 5.72 -13.27
C GLY A 136 6.89 5.80 -13.88
N SER A 137 5.90 6.21 -13.08
CA SER A 137 4.53 6.39 -13.55
C SER A 137 4.41 7.50 -14.61
N ARG A 138 5.09 8.63 -14.42
CA ARG A 138 5.11 9.72 -15.43
C ARG A 138 5.74 9.26 -16.74
N ALA A 139 6.86 8.54 -16.69
CA ALA A 139 7.53 8.02 -17.89
C ALA A 139 6.66 7.01 -18.65
N THR A 140 5.87 6.20 -17.94
CA THR A 140 4.88 5.32 -18.60
C THR A 140 3.73 6.11 -19.19
N GLN A 141 3.19 7.09 -18.46
CA GLN A 141 2.11 7.94 -18.98
C GLN A 141 2.53 8.74 -20.23
N GLU A 142 3.78 9.18 -20.29
CA GLU A 142 4.33 9.86 -21.48
C GLU A 142 4.39 8.92 -22.69
N ARG A 143 4.86 7.67 -22.49
CA ARG A 143 4.84 6.65 -23.55
C ARG A 143 3.42 6.31 -24.01
N ASP A 144 2.50 6.09 -23.08
CA ASP A 144 1.10 5.79 -23.39
C ASP A 144 0.45 6.94 -24.18
N LYS A 145 0.79 8.20 -23.87
CA LYS A 145 0.32 9.37 -24.63
C LYS A 145 0.83 9.37 -26.07
N GLU A 146 2.09 9.01 -26.28
CA GLU A 146 2.68 8.88 -27.62
C GLU A 146 2.01 7.76 -28.41
N GLU A 147 1.82 6.59 -27.81
CA GLU A 147 1.14 5.45 -28.44
C GLU A 147 -0.31 5.78 -28.82
N ILE A 148 -1.06 6.45 -27.92
CA ILE A 148 -2.43 6.90 -28.21
C ILE A 148 -2.43 7.90 -29.37
N ARG A 149 -1.47 8.82 -29.43
CA ARG A 149 -1.37 9.79 -30.52
C ARG A 149 -1.10 9.10 -31.85
N ASP A 150 -0.19 8.13 -31.88
CA ASP A 150 0.14 7.37 -33.09
C ASP A 150 -1.04 6.52 -33.57
N PHE A 151 -1.77 5.90 -32.64
CA PHE A 151 -2.98 5.16 -32.96
C PHE A 151 -4.07 6.05 -33.56
N LEU A 152 -4.29 7.25 -32.99
CA LEU A 152 -5.24 8.23 -33.53
C LEU A 152 -4.86 8.69 -34.94
N LEU A 153 -3.57 8.98 -35.19
CA LEU A 153 -3.09 9.35 -36.53
C LEU A 153 -3.32 8.24 -37.56
N LYS A 154 -3.17 6.97 -37.16
CA LYS A 154 -3.42 5.81 -38.01
C LYS A 154 -4.89 5.67 -38.38
N ILE A 155 -5.82 5.91 -37.44
CA ILE A 155 -7.27 5.88 -37.71
C ILE A 155 -7.66 6.98 -38.70
N VAL A 156 -7.19 8.20 -38.47
CA VAL A 156 -7.43 9.35 -39.35
C VAL A 156 -7.01 8.98 -40.77
N LYS A 157 -5.75 8.61 -40.97
CA LYS A 157 -5.21 8.22 -42.28
C LYS A 157 -6.02 7.11 -42.97
N THR A 158 -6.39 6.06 -42.23
CA THR A 158 -7.21 4.96 -42.78
C THR A 158 -8.58 5.46 -43.26
N THR A 159 -9.17 6.42 -42.54
CA THR A 159 -10.45 7.04 -42.92
C THR A 159 -10.32 7.86 -44.20
N GLU A 160 -9.23 8.62 -44.36
CA GLU A 160 -8.94 9.31 -45.62
C GLU A 160 -8.72 8.33 -46.78
N ASP A 161 -7.99 7.24 -46.56
CA ASP A 161 -7.74 6.20 -47.57
C ASP A 161 -9.07 5.56 -48.04
N ILE A 162 -9.99 5.27 -47.12
CA ILE A 162 -11.35 4.78 -47.44
C ILE A 162 -12.12 5.82 -48.27
N LYS A 163 -12.03 7.11 -47.91
CA LYS A 163 -12.70 8.19 -48.64
C LYS A 163 -12.15 8.34 -50.06
N ILE A 164 -10.84 8.18 -50.27
CA ILE A 164 -10.22 8.19 -51.60
C ILE A 164 -10.73 7.00 -52.42
N LEU A 165 -10.78 5.80 -51.83
CA LEU A 165 -11.33 4.62 -52.51
C LEU A 165 -12.81 4.80 -52.90
N MET A 166 -13.64 5.45 -52.07
CA MET A 166 -15.02 5.81 -52.44
C MET A 166 -15.09 6.79 -53.62
N HIS A 167 -14.18 7.76 -53.69
CA HIS A 167 -14.12 8.69 -54.82
C HIS A 167 -13.62 8.03 -56.11
N MET A 168 -12.71 7.06 -56.02
CA MET A 168 -12.21 6.33 -57.19
C MET A 168 -13.23 5.30 -57.72
N SER A 169 -13.99 4.66 -56.83
CA SER A 169 -15.08 3.73 -57.19
C SER A 169 -16.34 4.42 -57.72
N SER A 170 -16.44 5.75 -57.62
CA SER A 170 -17.53 6.56 -58.18
C SER A 170 -17.33 6.93 -59.68
N SER A 171 -16.27 6.43 -60.33
CA SER A 171 -15.93 6.79 -61.72
C SER A 171 -16.22 5.71 -62.77
N GLU A 172 -16.98 4.66 -62.44
CA GLU A 172 -17.52 3.73 -63.44
C GLU A 172 -19.06 3.67 -63.33
N PRO A 173 -19.82 4.25 -64.28
CA PRO A 173 -21.25 4.08 -64.34
C PRO A 173 -21.53 2.65 -64.78
N ARG A 174 -21.72 1.74 -63.82
CA ARG A 174 -22.32 0.44 -64.13
C ARG A 174 -23.81 0.66 -64.38
N PRO A 175 -24.34 0.25 -65.54
CA PRO A 175 -25.77 0.30 -65.77
C PRO A 175 -26.44 -0.58 -64.72
N LEU A 176 -27.44 0.00 -64.05
CA LEU A 176 -28.34 -0.72 -63.16
C LEU A 176 -29.04 -1.80 -64.00
N GLU A 177 -28.54 -3.03 -63.96
CA GLU A 177 -29.39 -4.18 -64.23
C GLU A 177 -30.39 -4.26 -63.08
N THR A 178 -31.57 -3.75 -63.39
CA THR A 178 -32.83 -3.95 -62.68
C THR A 178 -33.03 -5.44 -62.42
N VAL A 179 -32.53 -5.94 -61.28
CA VAL A 179 -32.98 -7.22 -60.75
C VAL A 179 -34.36 -6.98 -60.15
N CYS A 180 -35.38 -7.35 -60.93
CA CYS A 180 -36.73 -7.54 -60.45
C CYS A 180 -36.71 -8.48 -59.25
N ILE A 181 -36.84 -7.93 -58.03
CA ILE A 181 -37.28 -8.72 -56.89
C ILE A 181 -38.76 -8.99 -57.13
N SER A 182 -39.02 -10.11 -57.80
CA SER A 182 -40.35 -10.71 -57.90
C SER A 182 -40.87 -10.98 -56.50
N HIS A 183 -41.86 -10.18 -56.17
CA HIS A 183 -42.81 -10.30 -55.09
C HIS A 183 -43.58 -11.63 -55.16
N SER A 184 -43.21 -12.59 -54.31
CA SER A 184 -43.99 -13.78 -53.89
C SER A 184 -43.09 -14.58 -52.95
N LEU A 185 -43.35 -14.88 -51.68
CA LEU A 185 -44.55 -15.03 -50.84
C LEU A 185 -44.07 -14.77 -49.40
N LEU A 186 -44.72 -13.93 -48.60
CA LEU A 186 -45.73 -14.36 -47.62
C LEU A 186 -45.39 -15.68 -46.90
N GLN A 187 -45.35 -15.56 -45.56
CA GLN A 187 -45.79 -16.57 -44.61
C GLN A 187 -44.73 -17.53 -44.06
N GLU A 188 -44.06 -17.11 -42.98
CA GLU A 188 -44.16 -17.86 -41.73
C GLU A 188 -43.88 -16.92 -40.53
N ALA A 189 -44.98 -16.45 -39.96
CA ALA A 189 -45.02 -16.05 -38.56
C ALA A 189 -44.86 -17.30 -37.69
N HIS A 190 -44.01 -17.22 -36.68
CA HIS A 190 -44.36 -17.44 -35.27
C HIS A 190 -43.15 -17.89 -34.46
N GLY A 191 -42.89 -17.16 -33.37
CA GLY A 191 -42.37 -17.78 -32.15
C GLY A 191 -40.91 -17.50 -31.84
N ILE A 192 -40.60 -16.30 -31.36
CA ILE A 192 -39.62 -16.18 -30.27
C ILE A 192 -40.22 -15.23 -29.22
N GLU A 193 -40.80 -15.85 -28.21
CA GLU A 193 -41.29 -15.22 -27.00
C GLU A 193 -40.17 -14.49 -26.26
N ILE A 194 -40.47 -13.21 -26.04
CA ILE A 194 -40.20 -12.39 -24.85
C ILE A 194 -39.68 -13.21 -23.65
N PHE A 195 -38.37 -13.22 -23.45
CA PHE A 195 -37.73 -13.64 -22.20
C PHE A 195 -37.47 -12.38 -21.34
N ILE A 196 -38.52 -11.88 -20.68
CA ILE A 196 -38.37 -10.90 -19.60
C ILE A 196 -38.14 -11.70 -18.32
N GLY A 197 -36.87 -11.87 -17.98
CA GLY A 197 -36.43 -12.40 -16.70
C GLY A 197 -36.68 -11.41 -15.57
N SER A 198 -37.86 -11.49 -14.96
CA SER A 198 -38.05 -11.10 -13.57
C SER A 198 -37.40 -12.16 -12.69
N HIS A 199 -36.30 -11.83 -12.01
CA HIS A 199 -35.86 -12.58 -10.84
C HIS A 199 -35.62 -11.60 -9.69
N GLU A 200 -36.61 -11.57 -8.81
CA GLU A 200 -36.65 -10.85 -7.55
C GLU A 200 -35.54 -11.34 -6.62
N PHE A 201 -34.59 -10.45 -6.35
CA PHE A 201 -34.28 -9.90 -5.03
C PHE A 201 -34.77 -10.73 -3.81
N TRP A 202 -33.90 -11.59 -3.26
CA TRP A 202 -33.98 -12.09 -1.87
C TRP A 202 -33.72 -10.91 -0.90
N GLY A 203 -34.49 -10.65 0.17
CA GLY A 203 -34.70 -11.50 1.35
C GLY A 203 -33.55 -11.25 2.35
N ARG A 204 -33.57 -10.16 3.12
CA ARG A 204 -34.11 -10.01 4.49
C ARG A 204 -33.56 -11.01 5.51
#